data_AF-V5BR03-F1
#
_entry.id   AF-V5BR03-F1
#
_cell.length_a   1.000
_cell.length_b   1.000
_cell.length_c   1.000
_cell.angle_alpha   90.00
_cell.angle_beta   90.00
_cell.angle_gamma   90.00
#
_symmetry.space_group_name_H-M   'P 1'
#
loop_
_entity.id
_entity.type
_entity.pdbx_description
1 polymer ?
#
loop_
_entity_poly.entity_id
_entity_poly.type
_entity_poly.pdbx_seq_one_letter_code
_entity_poly.pdbx_strand_id
1 'polypeptide(L)'
;MSYISWFNKHGNKHKVIVEKLQAKGLSKEEIVDYFDFDNMVKSESDFCYLYAEKKKCHDVKHLNCYLCACPLFRFNSNGIEKIGEKTAFSYCEVNSKFGHQGIFGDAIHQDCSRCTVPHSKKYVLKNYDENWFSIMASCDVENE
;
A
#
# COMPACT_ATOMS: atom_id res chain seq x y z
N MET A 1 8.62 0.65 13.84
CA MET A 1 7.40 1.43 13.51
C MET A 1 6.25 0.45 13.42
N SER A 2 5.12 0.71 14.08
CA SER A 2 3.93 -0.15 13.99
C SER A 2 3.22 0.00 12.65
N TYR A 3 2.33 -0.94 12.30
CA TYR A 3 1.53 -0.85 11.09
C TYR A 3 0.67 0.42 11.08
N ILE A 4 -0.04 0.72 12.16
CA ILE A 4 -0.93 1.89 12.23
C ILE A 4 -0.17 3.21 12.09
N SER A 5 1.04 3.29 12.65
CA SER A 5 1.90 4.47 12.51
C SER A 5 2.33 4.67 11.06
N TRP A 6 2.74 3.60 10.38
CA TRP A 6 3.08 3.66 8.95
C TRP A 6 1.86 3.99 8.09
N PHE A 7 0.73 3.34 8.34
CA PHE A 7 -0.53 3.51 7.63
C PHE A 7 -1.00 4.96 7.63
N ASN A 8 -1.08 5.58 8.81
CA ASN A 8 -1.47 6.98 8.96
C ASN A 8 -0.49 7.92 8.28
N LYS A 9 0.82 7.69 8.44
CA LYS A 9 1.85 8.52 7.80
C LYS A 9 1.77 8.42 6.27
N HIS A 10 1.56 7.23 5.74
CA HIS A 10 1.48 6.98 4.31
C HIS A 10 0.21 7.59 3.70
N GLY A 11 -0.96 7.33 4.31
CA GLY A 11 -2.24 7.89 3.86
C GLY A 11 -2.26 9.42 3.87
N ASN A 12 -1.62 10.06 4.87
CA ASN A 12 -1.48 11.52 4.90
C ASN A 12 -0.60 12.06 3.77
N LYS A 13 0.53 11.41 3.46
CA LYS A 13 1.35 11.79 2.28
C LYS A 13 0.56 11.63 0.98
N HIS A 14 -0.19 10.54 0.84
CA HIS A 14 -1.03 10.30 -0.32
C HIS A 14 -2.08 11.41 -0.48
N LYS A 15 -2.79 11.76 0.59
CA LYS A 15 -3.79 12.84 0.62
C LYS A 15 -3.21 14.16 0.11
N VAL A 16 -2.05 14.59 0.63
CA VAL A 16 -1.38 15.84 0.21
C VAL A 16 -1.11 15.86 -1.29
N ILE A 17 -0.68 14.74 -1.87
CA ILE A 17 -0.42 14.63 -3.31
C ILE A 17 -1.74 14.72 -4.09
N VAL A 18 -2.77 13.96 -3.71
CA VAL A 18 -4.06 13.97 -4.40
C VAL A 18 -4.71 15.36 -4.35
N GLU A 19 -4.76 16.00 -3.19
CA GLU A 19 -5.31 17.36 -3.05
C GLU A 19 -4.58 18.37 -3.95
N LYS A 20 -3.25 18.27 -4.04
CA LYS A 20 -2.44 19.10 -4.94
C LYS A 20 -2.79 18.86 -6.42
N LEU A 21 -3.06 17.62 -6.82
CA LEU A 21 -3.42 17.29 -8.20
C LEU A 21 -4.86 17.69 -8.52
N GLN A 22 -5.79 17.52 -7.59
CA GLN A 22 -7.18 17.99 -7.72
C GLN A 22 -7.25 19.51 -7.82
N ALA A 23 -6.46 20.25 -7.04
CA ALA A 23 -6.37 21.70 -7.13
C ALA A 23 -5.86 22.20 -8.49
N LYS A 24 -5.16 21.34 -9.24
CA LYS A 24 -4.74 21.59 -10.63
C LYS A 24 -5.79 21.15 -11.66
N GLY A 25 -6.94 20.62 -11.23
CA GLY A 25 -8.03 20.19 -12.09
C GLY A 25 -7.78 18.86 -12.81
N LEU A 26 -6.85 18.02 -12.34
CA LEU A 26 -6.58 16.73 -12.96
C LEU A 26 -7.76 15.77 -12.76
N SER A 27 -8.07 15.01 -13.79
CA SER A 27 -9.00 13.88 -13.74
C SER A 27 -8.45 12.71 -12.93
N LYS A 28 -9.33 11.77 -12.55
CA LYS A 28 -8.92 10.54 -11.85
C LYS A 28 -7.90 9.72 -12.66
N GLU A 29 -8.02 9.65 -13.98
CA GLU A 29 -7.06 8.95 -14.84
C GLU A 29 -5.68 9.60 -14.79
N GLU A 30 -5.64 10.93 -14.85
CA GLU A 30 -4.40 11.71 -14.78
C GLU A 30 -3.76 11.62 -13.39
N ILE A 31 -4.55 11.63 -12.32
CA ILE A 31 -4.08 11.39 -10.95
C ILE A 31 -3.46 9.99 -10.85
N VAL A 32 -4.15 8.96 -11.34
CA VAL A 32 -3.61 7.59 -11.30
C VAL A 32 -2.32 7.50 -12.13
N ASP A 33 -2.25 8.13 -13.31
CA ASP A 33 -1.02 8.15 -14.13
C ASP A 33 0.12 8.91 -13.45
N TYR A 34 -0.18 9.97 -12.71
CA TYR A 34 0.80 10.70 -11.90
C TYR A 34 1.48 9.78 -10.87
N PHE A 35 0.73 8.83 -10.31
CA PHE A 35 1.23 7.86 -9.35
C PHE A 35 2.06 6.72 -9.97
N ASP A 36 2.29 6.70 -11.29
CA ASP A 36 3.30 5.81 -11.86
C ASP A 36 4.69 6.12 -11.27
N PHE A 37 5.46 5.07 -10.98
CA PHE A 37 6.79 5.16 -10.40
C PHE A 37 7.70 6.15 -11.13
N ASP A 38 7.69 6.16 -12.48
CA ASP A 38 8.58 7.00 -13.27
C ASP A 38 8.26 8.50 -13.14
N ASN A 39 7.03 8.82 -12.72
CA ASN A 39 6.58 10.17 -12.39
C ASN A 39 6.87 10.48 -10.92
N MET A 40 6.40 9.63 -10.01
CA MET A 40 6.53 9.80 -8.56
C MET A 40 7.98 9.94 -8.10
N VAL A 41 8.92 9.18 -8.67
CA VAL A 41 10.35 9.28 -8.31
C VAL A 41 10.95 10.65 -8.64
N LYS A 42 10.40 11.36 -9.62
CA LYS A 42 10.87 12.68 -10.05
C LYS A 42 10.20 13.81 -9.28
N SER A 43 8.91 13.68 -9.00
CA SER A 43 8.11 14.77 -8.43
C SER A 43 7.87 14.66 -6.92
N GLU A 44 7.92 13.44 -6.36
CA GLU A 44 7.57 13.12 -4.97
C GLU A 44 8.62 12.21 -4.32
N SER A 45 9.91 12.57 -4.42
CA SER A 45 11.03 11.72 -3.95
C SER A 45 10.93 11.29 -2.48
N ASP A 46 10.27 12.09 -1.64
CA ASP A 46 10.10 11.81 -0.21
C ASP A 46 8.87 10.95 0.10
N PHE A 47 8.05 10.60 -0.90
CA PHE A 47 6.87 9.75 -0.72
C PHE A 47 7.26 8.35 -0.22
N CYS A 48 8.26 7.75 -0.86
CA CYS A 48 8.78 6.41 -0.58
C CYS A 48 10.30 6.43 -0.42
N TYR A 49 10.83 5.74 0.58
CA TYR A 49 12.27 5.67 0.84
C TYR A 49 13.06 5.06 -0.35
N LEU A 50 12.44 4.17 -1.13
CA LEU A 50 13.08 3.55 -2.30
C LEU A 50 13.28 4.53 -3.46
N TYR A 51 12.58 5.67 -3.46
CA TYR A 51 12.71 6.66 -4.54
C TYR A 51 14.05 7.40 -4.49
N ALA A 52 14.66 7.54 -3.30
CA ALA A 52 16.00 8.09 -3.16
C ALA A 52 17.04 7.28 -3.97
N GLU A 53 16.84 5.97 -4.07
CA GLU A 53 17.68 5.05 -4.85
C GLU A 53 17.12 4.78 -6.27
N LYS A 54 16.03 5.45 -6.66
CA LYS A 54 15.29 5.20 -7.91
C LYS A 54 14.97 3.72 -8.12
N LYS A 55 14.62 3.02 -7.03
CA LYS A 55 14.36 1.58 -7.03
C LYS A 55 12.87 1.26 -6.98
N LYS A 56 12.41 0.37 -7.86
CA LYS A 56 11.06 -0.19 -7.82
C LYS A 56 10.93 -1.24 -6.71
N CYS A 57 9.78 -1.30 -6.03
CA CYS A 57 9.51 -2.32 -5.01
C CYS A 57 9.15 -3.69 -5.60
N HIS A 58 8.62 -3.73 -6.83
CA HIS A 58 8.35 -4.95 -7.58
C HIS A 58 9.01 -4.87 -8.95
N ASP A 59 9.52 -6.01 -9.41
CA ASP A 59 10.09 -6.14 -10.76
C ASP A 59 8.98 -6.24 -11.80
N VAL A 60 8.42 -5.09 -12.17
CA VAL A 60 7.37 -4.95 -13.17
C VAL A 60 7.65 -3.76 -14.09
N LYS A 61 7.21 -3.89 -15.35
CA LYS A 61 7.38 -2.83 -16.35
C LYS A 61 6.73 -1.52 -15.90
N HIS A 62 5.45 -1.58 -15.52
CA HIS A 62 4.68 -0.45 -15.02
C HIS A 62 4.32 -0.68 -13.55
N LEU A 63 4.70 0.27 -12.69
CA LEU A 63 4.50 0.18 -11.25
C LEU A 63 3.70 1.41 -10.81
N ASN A 64 2.39 1.26 -10.64
CA ASN A 64 1.56 2.31 -10.08
C ASN A 64 1.62 2.29 -8.55
N CYS A 65 1.85 3.44 -7.93
CA CYS A 65 2.05 3.55 -6.49
C CYS A 65 0.82 4.07 -5.72
N TYR A 66 -0.31 4.34 -6.39
CA TYR A 66 -1.52 4.90 -5.76
C TYR A 66 -2.05 4.00 -4.63
N LEU A 67 -2.19 2.70 -4.92
CA LEU A 67 -2.63 1.70 -3.94
C LEU A 67 -1.46 0.86 -3.40
N CYS A 68 -0.24 1.41 -3.29
CA CYS A 68 0.91 0.58 -2.87
C CYS A 68 0.74 -0.08 -1.50
N ALA A 69 -0.09 0.48 -0.60
CA ALA A 69 -0.69 -0.30 0.47
C ALA A 69 -1.89 -1.05 -0.09
N CYS A 70 -1.79 -2.36 -0.24
CA CYS A 70 -2.86 -3.15 -0.86
C CYS A 70 -4.16 -3.08 -0.03
N PRO A 71 -5.34 -2.77 -0.62
CA PRO A 71 -6.63 -2.78 0.09
C PRO A 71 -7.05 -4.15 0.63
N LEU A 72 -6.39 -5.21 0.17
CA LEU A 72 -6.61 -6.61 0.59
C LEU A 72 -5.60 -7.07 1.66
N PHE A 73 -4.76 -6.16 2.14
CA PHE A 73 -3.83 -6.42 3.24
C PHE A 73 -4.54 -6.10 4.57
N ARG A 74 -4.52 -7.06 5.49
CA ARG A 74 -5.08 -6.93 6.83
C ARG A 74 -3.93 -6.84 7.81
N PHE A 75 -4.02 -5.94 8.78
CA PHE A 75 -3.04 -5.81 9.84
C PHE A 75 -3.70 -5.47 11.17
N ASN A 76 -3.00 -5.80 12.25
CA ASN A 76 -3.28 -5.31 13.60
C ASN A 76 -1.94 -5.02 14.25
N SER A 77 -1.77 -3.84 14.86
CA SER A 77 -0.48 -3.47 15.48
C SER A 77 -0.24 -4.19 16.81
N ASN A 78 -1.30 -4.65 17.46
CA ASN A 78 -1.28 -5.44 18.69
C ASN A 78 -1.27 -6.96 18.44
N GLY A 79 -1.46 -7.39 17.19
CA GLY A 79 -1.51 -8.79 16.77
C GLY A 79 -2.93 -9.26 16.45
N ILE A 80 -3.03 -10.22 15.53
CA ILE A 80 -4.28 -10.78 15.00
C ILE A 80 -4.57 -12.13 15.65
N GLU A 81 -3.60 -13.03 15.60
CA GLU A 81 -3.75 -14.39 16.14
C GLU A 81 -2.41 -14.97 16.59
N LYS A 82 -2.49 -16.03 17.42
CA LYS A 82 -1.33 -16.82 17.84
C LYS A 82 -1.24 -18.09 17.00
N ILE A 83 -0.08 -18.31 16.38
CA ILE A 83 0.25 -19.51 15.61
C ILE A 83 1.41 -20.20 16.32
N GLY A 84 1.07 -21.19 17.17
CA GLY A 84 2.01 -21.75 18.13
C GLY A 84 2.49 -20.69 19.12
N GLU A 85 3.80 -20.51 19.25
CA GLU A 85 4.39 -19.49 20.13
C GLU A 85 4.43 -18.08 19.49
N LYS A 86 4.19 -18.00 18.18
CA LYS A 86 4.36 -16.78 17.38
C LYS A 86 3.06 -16.00 17.25
N THR A 87 3.16 -14.69 17.02
CA THR A 87 2.01 -13.81 16.78
C THR A 87 1.98 -13.38 15.31
N ALA A 88 0.86 -13.58 14.63
CA ALA A 88 0.62 -12.99 13.31
C ALA A 88 0.10 -11.56 13.46
N PHE A 89 0.70 -10.62 12.73
CA PHE A 89 0.32 -9.21 12.74
C PHE A 89 -0.32 -8.76 11.42
N SER A 90 -0.27 -9.60 10.39
CA SER A 90 -0.90 -9.31 9.10
C SER A 90 -1.17 -10.56 8.27
N TYR A 91 -2.16 -10.47 7.40
CA TYR A 91 -2.52 -11.51 6.43
C TYR A 91 -3.09 -10.90 5.14
N CYS A 92 -3.21 -11.71 4.09
CA CYS A 92 -3.90 -11.35 2.86
C CYS A 92 -5.36 -11.84 2.92
N GLU A 93 -6.32 -10.92 2.84
CA GLU A 93 -7.76 -11.22 2.91
C GLU A 93 -8.20 -12.29 1.92
N VAL A 94 -7.62 -12.27 0.71
CA VAL A 94 -8.02 -13.17 -0.38
C VAL A 94 -7.11 -14.38 -0.53
N ASN A 95 -6.17 -14.59 0.41
CA ASN A 95 -5.17 -15.64 0.37
C ASN A 95 -4.52 -15.80 -1.03
N SER A 96 -4.05 -14.67 -1.57
CA SER A 96 -3.45 -14.64 -2.92
C SER A 96 -2.30 -15.64 -3.02
N LYS A 97 -2.27 -16.43 -4.10
CA LYS A 97 -1.15 -17.36 -4.39
C LYS A 97 0.22 -16.70 -4.52
N PHE A 98 0.26 -15.37 -4.63
CA PHE A 98 1.49 -14.58 -4.69
C PHE A 98 1.90 -13.99 -3.34
N GLY A 99 1.03 -14.07 -2.35
CA GLY A 99 1.32 -13.70 -0.96
C GLY A 99 1.79 -14.92 -0.17
N HIS A 100 2.58 -14.68 0.88
CA HIS A 100 2.93 -15.71 1.86
C HIS A 100 3.17 -15.08 3.23
N GLN A 101 3.15 -15.89 4.28
CA GLN A 101 3.55 -15.46 5.61
C GLN A 101 5.05 -15.66 5.81
N GLY A 102 5.74 -14.59 6.22
CA GLY A 102 7.14 -14.61 6.62
C GLY A 102 7.29 -14.58 8.14
N ILE A 103 8.22 -15.37 8.67
CA ILE A 103 8.52 -15.43 10.10
C ILE A 103 9.74 -14.56 10.41
N PHE A 104 9.60 -13.66 11.37
CA PHE A 104 10.65 -12.76 11.84
C PHE A 104 10.72 -12.81 13.37
N GLY A 105 11.55 -13.71 13.88
CA GLY A 105 11.57 -14.03 15.32
C GLY A 105 10.24 -14.62 15.76
N ASP A 106 9.53 -13.92 16.64
CA ASP A 106 8.21 -14.33 17.16
C ASP A 106 7.04 -13.65 16.44
N ALA A 107 7.33 -12.85 15.42
CA ALA A 107 6.31 -12.19 14.60
C ALA A 107 6.13 -12.90 13.25
N ILE A 108 4.88 -13.00 12.81
CA ILE A 108 4.50 -13.44 11.47
C ILE A 108 3.90 -12.24 10.74
N HIS A 109 4.44 -11.95 9.56
CA HIS A 109 4.00 -10.86 8.70
C HIS A 109 3.67 -11.36 7.31
N GLN A 110 2.63 -10.80 6.70
CA GLN A 110 2.31 -11.02 5.31
C GLN A 110 3.37 -10.36 4.40
N ASP A 111 3.97 -11.18 3.54
CA ASP A 111 4.86 -10.78 2.46
C ASP A 111 4.09 -10.81 1.13
N CYS A 112 4.07 -9.67 0.45
CA CYS A 112 3.41 -9.47 -0.85
C CYS A 112 4.41 -9.14 -1.98
N SER A 113 5.72 -9.34 -1.78
CA SER A 113 6.80 -8.97 -2.72
C SER A 113 6.64 -9.55 -4.13
N ARG A 114 5.90 -10.66 -4.28
CA ARG A 114 5.60 -11.30 -5.58
C ARG A 114 4.22 -10.92 -6.15
N CYS A 115 3.44 -10.12 -5.44
CA CYS A 115 2.11 -9.70 -5.84
C CYS A 115 2.15 -8.35 -6.54
N THR A 116 1.36 -8.19 -7.61
CA THR A 116 1.33 -6.96 -8.42
C THR A 116 -0.08 -6.37 -8.53
N VAL A 117 -1.07 -7.00 -7.89
CA VAL A 117 -2.49 -6.60 -7.93
C VAL A 117 -2.70 -5.11 -7.66
N PRO A 118 -2.21 -4.54 -6.53
CA PRO A 118 -2.44 -3.12 -6.24
C PRO A 118 -1.72 -2.15 -7.18
N HIS A 119 -0.72 -2.64 -7.94
CA HIS A 119 0.16 -1.82 -8.75
C HIS A 119 -0.28 -1.67 -10.21
N SER A 120 -1.34 -2.37 -10.62
CA SER A 120 -1.87 -2.23 -11.97
C SER A 120 -2.81 -1.04 -12.08
N LYS A 121 -2.63 -0.19 -13.10
CA LYS A 121 -3.52 0.95 -13.39
C LYS A 121 -4.99 0.52 -13.43
N LYS A 122 -5.28 -0.64 -14.04
CA LYS A 122 -6.65 -1.19 -14.12
C LYS A 122 -7.26 -1.45 -12.74
N TYR A 123 -6.49 -2.05 -11.82
CA TYR A 123 -6.99 -2.31 -10.47
C TYR A 123 -7.17 -1.03 -9.68
N VAL A 124 -6.23 -0.08 -9.79
CA VAL A 124 -6.33 1.23 -9.15
C VAL A 124 -7.59 1.96 -9.61
N LEU A 125 -7.82 2.09 -10.91
CA LEU A 125 -9.01 2.78 -11.45
C LEU A 125 -10.33 2.11 -11.03
N LYS A 126 -10.35 0.78 -10.88
CA LYS A 126 -11.54 0.05 -10.45
C LYS A 126 -11.90 0.32 -8.99
N ASN A 127 -10.90 0.57 -8.13
CA ASN A 127 -11.06 0.75 -6.69
C ASN A 127 -10.69 2.18 -6.25
N TYR A 128 -10.82 3.14 -7.17
CA TYR A 128 -10.38 4.51 -6.94
C TYR A 128 -11.33 5.26 -6.01
N ASP A 129 -10.74 5.97 -5.06
CA ASP A 129 -11.34 7.04 -4.28
C ASP A 129 -10.25 8.09 -4.04
N GLU A 130 -10.61 9.36 -4.03
CA GLU A 130 -9.69 10.47 -3.76
C GLU A 130 -9.19 10.42 -2.30
N ASN A 131 -10.04 9.94 -1.40
CA ASN A 131 -9.70 9.62 -0.03
C ASN A 131 -9.19 8.18 0.08
N TRP A 132 -7.87 8.02 0.08
CA TRP A 132 -7.20 6.74 0.27
C TRP A 132 -7.66 5.98 1.52
N PHE A 133 -7.98 6.68 2.62
CA PHE A 133 -8.46 6.02 3.84
C PHE A 133 -9.83 5.34 3.64
N SER A 134 -10.68 5.85 2.74
CA SER A 134 -11.94 5.17 2.37
C SER A 134 -11.67 3.82 1.72
N ILE A 135 -10.66 3.75 0.83
CA ILE A 135 -10.28 2.51 0.13
C ILE A 135 -9.71 1.49 1.13
N MET A 136 -8.95 1.97 2.10
CA MET A 136 -8.23 1.15 3.07
C MET A 136 -9.03 0.90 4.35
N ALA A 137 -10.33 1.22 4.40
CA ALA A 137 -11.12 1.20 5.62
C ALA A 137 -11.15 -0.16 6.34
N SER A 138 -10.98 -1.26 5.59
CA SER A 138 -10.94 -2.63 6.14
C SER A 138 -9.53 -3.14 6.42
N CYS A 139 -8.48 -2.34 6.27
CA CYS A 139 -7.10 -2.83 6.44
C CYS A 139 -6.70 -3.04 7.90
N ASP A 140 -7.12 -2.15 8.81
CA ASP A 140 -6.86 -2.27 10.23
C ASP A 140 -7.96 -3.08 10.91
N VAL A 141 -7.63 -4.27 11.41
CA VAL A 141 -8.60 -5.21 12.00
C VAL A 141 -8.74 -5.06 13.52
N GLU A 142 -8.20 -4.00 14.14
CA GLU A 142 -8.47 -3.67 15.55
C GLU A 142 -9.95 -3.37 15.85
N ASN A 143 -10.80 -3.22 14.84
CA ASN A 143 -12.18 -2.76 14.96
C ASN A 143 -13.25 -3.81 14.56
N GLU A 144 -12.97 -5.10 14.70
CA GLU A 144 -14.03 -6.14 14.70
C GLU A 144 -14.35 -6.65 16.10
#